data_AF-A0AA39M2I3-F1
#
_entry.id   AF-A0AA39M2I3-F1
#
_cell.length_a   1.000
_cell.length_b   1.000
_cell.length_c   1.000
_cell.angle_alpha   90.00
_cell.angle_beta   90.00
_cell.angle_gamma   90.00
#
_symmetry.space_group_name_H-M   'P 1'
#
loop_
_entity.id
_entity.type
_entity.pdbx_description
1 polymer ?
#
loop_
_entity_poly.entity_id
_entity_poly.type
_entity_poly.pdbx_seq_one_letter_code
_entity_poly.pdbx_strand_id
1 'polypeptide(L)'
;MANCQSLTDICILRLALEHDVNPYGHLFLPRRLRMCVKTCISSLEHFEAHFKGLVDLRQNTSNVVLKASGEIDVDGTVRNFQPGLSKADFLVLVFYTGADFDWKDLYTKLSGEDRKQVQAVAYKDTFVLTNWMVLLGIVHDIGYSVFQQEVRKCVEFGATATLLQLLKGVGNPSKEGVEDLFKSIPKPSKKLTRLFASVFPSSQFE
;
A
#
# COMPACT_ATOMS: atom_id res chain seq x y z
N MET A 1 11.93 -16.23 8.73
CA MET A 1 11.27 -17.53 8.48
C MET A 1 10.31 -17.32 7.33
N ALA A 2 10.43 -18.07 6.23
CA ALA A 2 9.47 -17.99 5.14
C ALA A 2 8.13 -18.54 5.62
N ASN A 3 7.04 -17.77 5.47
CA ASN A 3 5.70 -18.27 5.74
C ASN A 3 5.41 -19.38 4.73
N CYS A 4 5.26 -20.63 5.19
CA CYS A 4 4.81 -21.72 4.33
C CYS A 4 3.35 -21.46 3.94
N GLN A 5 3.09 -21.25 2.65
CA GLN A 5 1.73 -21.17 2.11
C GLN A 5 0.99 -22.48 2.38
N SER A 6 -0.26 -22.41 2.82
CA SER A 6 -1.08 -23.60 2.95
C SER A 6 -1.45 -24.15 1.56
N LEU A 7 -1.72 -25.46 1.47
CA LEU A 7 -2.22 -26.05 0.22
C LEU A 7 -3.50 -25.34 -0.27
N THR A 8 -4.34 -24.90 0.67
CA THR A 8 -5.55 -24.12 0.38
C THR A 8 -5.20 -22.79 -0.30
N ASP A 9 -4.21 -22.06 0.22
CA ASP A 9 -3.79 -20.77 -0.36
C ASP A 9 -3.21 -20.96 -1.76
N ILE A 10 -2.41 -22.00 -1.95
CA ILE A 10 -1.86 -22.36 -3.27
C ILE A 10 -2.99 -22.63 -4.27
N CYS A 11 -4.01 -23.39 -3.87
CA CYS A 11 -5.16 -23.68 -4.72
C CYS A 11 -5.99 -22.43 -5.04
N ILE A 12 -6.26 -21.58 -4.04
CA ILE A 12 -6.99 -20.32 -4.24
C ILE A 12 -6.23 -19.42 -5.20
N LEU A 13 -4.93 -19.23 -4.99
CA LEU A 13 -4.08 -18.37 -5.80
C LEU A 13 -4.00 -18.88 -7.24
N ARG A 14 -3.82 -20.19 -7.45
CA ARG A 14 -3.82 -20.79 -8.79
C ARG A 14 -5.14 -20.55 -9.52
N LEU A 15 -6.27 -20.80 -8.88
CA LEU A 15 -7.58 -20.57 -9.47
C LEU A 15 -7.84 -19.08 -9.76
N ALA A 16 -7.31 -18.18 -8.94
CA ALA A 16 -7.39 -16.75 -9.18
C ALA A 16 -6.53 -16.31 -10.37
N LEU A 17 -5.32 -16.84 -10.51
CA LEU A 17 -4.42 -16.56 -11.64
C LEU A 17 -4.94 -17.14 -12.97
N GLU A 18 -5.65 -18.27 -12.93
CA GLU A 18 -6.29 -18.88 -14.09
C GLU A 18 -7.57 -18.13 -14.52
N HIS A 19 -8.02 -17.11 -13.79
CA HIS A 19 -9.27 -16.40 -14.06
C HIS A 19 -9.33 -15.84 -15.49
N ASP A 20 -8.20 -15.36 -16.03
CA ASP A 20 -8.12 -14.83 -17.39
C ASP A 20 -8.39 -15.90 -18.47
N VAL A 21 -8.06 -17.16 -18.18
CA VAL A 21 -8.20 -18.29 -19.11
C VAL A 21 -9.52 -19.04 -18.88
N ASN A 22 -9.95 -19.15 -17.63
CA ASN A 22 -11.17 -19.82 -17.22
C ASN A 22 -11.94 -18.98 -16.19
N PRO A 23 -12.69 -17.95 -16.62
CA PRO A 23 -13.34 -17.01 -15.72
C PRO A 23 -14.38 -17.67 -14.81
N TYR A 24 -14.90 -18.83 -15.22
CA TYR A 24 -15.94 -19.56 -14.51
C TYR A 24 -15.41 -20.70 -13.63
N GLY A 25 -14.10 -20.97 -13.62
CA GLY A 25 -13.51 -22.12 -12.91
C GLY A 25 -13.84 -22.17 -11.41
N HIS A 26 -13.97 -21.00 -10.77
CA HIS A 26 -14.30 -20.88 -9.36
C HIS A 26 -15.80 -21.04 -9.03
N LEU A 27 -16.70 -21.03 -10.03
CA LEU A 27 -18.15 -21.07 -9.80
C LEU A 27 -18.65 -22.41 -9.26
N PHE A 28 -17.92 -23.49 -9.47
CA PHE A 28 -18.29 -24.83 -8.98
C PHE A 28 -17.84 -25.08 -7.53
N LEU A 29 -17.09 -24.14 -6.94
CA LEU A 29 -16.63 -24.25 -5.57
C LEU A 29 -17.76 -24.00 -4.55
N PRO A 30 -17.66 -24.58 -3.34
CA PRO A 30 -18.47 -24.20 -2.18
C PRO A 30 -18.44 -22.69 -1.96
N ARG A 31 -19.56 -22.13 -1.48
CA ARG A 31 -19.76 -20.67 -1.35
C ARG A 31 -18.58 -19.95 -0.70
N ARG A 32 -18.04 -20.49 0.40
CA ARG A 32 -16.91 -19.87 1.11
C ARG A 32 -15.66 -19.77 0.24
N LEU A 33 -15.26 -20.86 -0.41
CA LEU A 33 -14.09 -20.87 -1.30
C LEU A 33 -14.30 -20.00 -2.53
N ARG A 34 -15.51 -20.02 -3.11
CA ARG A 34 -15.88 -19.14 -4.22
C ARG A 34 -15.70 -17.66 -3.87
N MET A 35 -16.13 -17.25 -2.67
CA MET A 35 -15.93 -15.89 -2.19
C MET A 35 -14.44 -15.57 -1.99
N CYS A 36 -13.68 -16.47 -1.38
CA CYS A 36 -12.23 -16.28 -1.20
C CYS A 36 -11.50 -16.11 -2.55
N VAL A 37 -11.82 -16.94 -3.55
CA VAL A 37 -11.22 -16.81 -4.89
C VAL A 37 -11.62 -15.50 -5.55
N LYS A 38 -12.89 -15.09 -5.47
CA LYS A 38 -13.33 -13.77 -6.00
C LYS A 38 -12.59 -12.60 -5.35
N THR A 39 -12.43 -12.65 -4.03
CA THR A 39 -11.66 -11.64 -3.30
C THR A 39 -10.19 -11.65 -3.72
N CYS A 40 -9.60 -12.84 -3.93
CA CYS A 40 -8.22 -12.99 -4.38
C CYS A 40 -8.02 -12.41 -5.78
N ILE A 41 -8.92 -12.70 -6.72
CA ILE A 41 -8.92 -12.12 -8.08
C ILE A 41 -8.93 -10.60 -7.99
N SER A 42 -9.91 -10.02 -7.28
CA SER A 42 -10.01 -8.56 -7.14
C SER A 42 -8.76 -7.95 -6.48
N SER A 43 -8.17 -8.63 -5.51
CA SER A 43 -6.95 -8.19 -4.85
C SER A 43 -5.71 -8.27 -5.76
N LEU A 44 -5.61 -9.29 -6.61
CA LEU A 44 -4.54 -9.44 -7.60
C LEU A 44 -4.66 -8.37 -8.68
N GLU A 45 -5.86 -8.17 -9.23
CA GLU A 45 -6.14 -7.14 -10.25
C GLU A 45 -5.77 -5.75 -9.71
N HIS A 46 -6.16 -5.43 -8.48
CA HIS A 46 -5.79 -4.18 -7.82
C HIS A 46 -4.27 -4.04 -7.69
N PHE A 47 -3.59 -5.07 -7.21
CA PHE A 47 -2.14 -5.03 -7.02
C PHE A 47 -1.40 -4.90 -8.36
N GLU A 48 -1.83 -5.63 -9.39
CA GLU A 48 -1.23 -5.58 -10.72
C GLU A 48 -1.46 -4.23 -11.41
N ALA A 49 -2.64 -3.65 -11.28
CA ALA A 49 -2.96 -2.35 -11.86
C ALA A 49 -2.05 -1.23 -11.32
N HIS A 50 -1.64 -1.32 -10.05
CA HIS A 50 -0.90 -0.25 -9.38
C HIS A 50 0.59 -0.54 -9.17
N PHE A 51 0.99 -1.80 -9.02
CA PHE A 51 2.33 -2.16 -8.54
C PHE A 51 3.10 -3.14 -9.44
N LYS A 52 2.53 -3.60 -10.56
CA LYS A 52 3.21 -4.54 -11.48
C LYS A 52 4.58 -4.05 -11.95
N GLY A 53 4.75 -2.73 -12.11
CA GLY A 53 6.04 -2.13 -12.49
C GLY A 53 7.12 -2.21 -11.41
N LEU A 54 6.72 -2.42 -10.14
CA LEU A 54 7.63 -2.61 -9.01
C LEU A 54 7.82 -4.10 -8.71
N VAL A 55 6.73 -4.86 -8.71
CA VAL A 55 6.71 -6.28 -8.37
C VAL A 55 5.65 -7.00 -9.21
N ASP A 56 6.10 -8.01 -9.97
CA ASP A 56 5.20 -8.89 -10.70
C ASP A 56 4.81 -10.09 -9.82
N LEU A 57 3.57 -10.07 -9.31
CA LEU A 57 3.03 -11.15 -8.48
C LEU A 57 2.84 -12.47 -9.25
N ARG A 58 2.58 -12.42 -10.56
CA ARG A 58 2.37 -13.63 -11.38
C ARG A 58 3.67 -14.39 -11.60
N GLN A 59 4.79 -13.67 -11.68
CA GLN A 59 6.11 -14.29 -11.79
C GLN A 59 6.65 -14.78 -10.44
N ASN A 60 6.07 -14.30 -9.33
CA ASN A 60 6.58 -14.53 -7.98
C ASN A 60 5.48 -15.00 -7.02
N THR A 61 4.63 -15.92 -7.48
CA THR A 61 3.43 -16.37 -6.75
C THR A 61 3.75 -17.01 -5.39
N SER A 62 4.95 -17.57 -5.24
CA SER A 62 5.44 -18.13 -3.97
C SER A 62 5.59 -17.08 -2.86
N ASN A 63 5.70 -15.79 -3.23
CA ASN A 63 5.85 -14.70 -2.27
C ASN A 63 4.50 -14.13 -1.81
N VAL A 64 3.41 -14.42 -2.53
CA VAL A 64 2.07 -13.89 -2.22
C VAL A 64 1.52 -14.54 -0.95
N VAL A 65 1.16 -13.75 0.04
CA VAL A 65 0.50 -14.23 1.26
C VAL A 65 -0.97 -13.86 1.18
N LEU A 66 -1.87 -14.79 1.50
CA LEU A 66 -3.31 -14.54 1.53
C LEU A 66 -3.81 -14.46 2.97
N LYS A 67 -4.75 -13.55 3.21
CA LYS A 67 -5.57 -13.54 4.42
C LYS A 67 -6.62 -14.63 4.32
N ALA A 68 -7.23 -14.99 5.46
CA ALA A 68 -8.36 -15.93 5.50
C ALA A 68 -9.58 -15.48 4.67
N SER A 69 -9.69 -14.18 4.34
CA SER A 69 -10.72 -13.63 3.46
C SER A 69 -10.46 -13.85 1.97
N GLY A 70 -9.24 -14.27 1.60
CA GLY A 70 -8.76 -14.36 0.22
C GLY A 70 -8.07 -13.09 -0.29
N GLU A 71 -8.09 -11.98 0.46
CA GLU A 71 -7.31 -10.79 0.11
C GLU A 71 -5.81 -11.06 0.22
N ILE A 72 -5.00 -10.34 -0.57
CA ILE A 72 -3.56 -10.32 -0.38
C ILE A 72 -3.25 -9.67 0.97
N ASP A 73 -2.47 -10.38 1.78
CA ASP A 73 -1.78 -9.83 2.93
C ASP A 73 -0.59 -9.03 2.41
N VAL A 74 -0.76 -7.71 2.31
CA VAL A 74 0.26 -6.79 1.80
C VAL A 74 1.55 -6.87 2.62
N ASP A 75 1.45 -6.90 3.95
CA ASP A 75 2.63 -6.92 4.83
C ASP A 75 3.41 -8.22 4.67
N GLY A 76 2.71 -9.35 4.71
CA GLY A 76 3.29 -10.68 4.50
C GLY A 76 3.92 -10.82 3.11
N THR A 77 3.22 -10.31 2.09
CA THR A 77 3.68 -10.38 0.69
C THR A 77 4.92 -9.53 0.48
N VAL A 78 4.90 -8.25 0.88
CA VAL A 78 6.05 -7.34 0.74
C VAL A 78 7.25 -7.87 1.52
N ARG A 79 7.05 -8.42 2.72
CA ARG A 79 8.12 -9.06 3.49
C ARG A 79 8.78 -10.23 2.74
N ASN A 80 8.00 -11.04 2.02
CA ASN A 80 8.55 -12.13 1.21
C ASN A 80 9.34 -11.64 0.00
N PHE A 81 9.05 -10.45 -0.53
CA PHE A 81 9.84 -9.83 -1.60
C PHE A 81 11.15 -9.20 -1.13
N GLN A 82 11.28 -8.89 0.17
CA GLN A 82 12.45 -8.23 0.74
C GLN A 82 13.80 -8.86 0.34
N PRO A 83 14.00 -10.19 0.34
CA PRO A 83 15.29 -10.80 0.00
C PRO A 83 15.67 -10.66 -1.48
N GLY A 84 14.71 -10.44 -2.36
CA GLY A 84 14.91 -10.34 -3.82
C GLY A 84 15.07 -8.91 -4.33
N LEU A 85 14.96 -7.90 -3.45
CA LEU A 85 15.01 -6.48 -3.80
C LEU A 85 16.24 -5.81 -3.21
N SER A 86 16.73 -4.76 -3.88
CA SER A 86 17.67 -3.85 -3.24
C SER A 86 16.98 -3.18 -2.04
N LYS A 87 17.76 -2.70 -1.06
CA LYS A 87 17.17 -2.02 0.09
C LYS A 87 16.45 -0.72 -0.31
N ALA A 88 16.94 -0.05 -1.35
CA ALA A 88 16.31 1.14 -1.92
C ALA A 88 14.95 0.79 -2.55
N ASP A 89 14.90 -0.22 -3.42
CA ASP A 89 13.66 -0.66 -4.07
C ASP A 89 12.65 -1.18 -3.05
N PHE A 90 13.13 -1.86 -2.00
CA PHE A 90 12.28 -2.31 -0.91
C PHE A 90 11.60 -1.15 -0.18
N LEU A 91 12.33 -0.06 0.12
CA LEU A 91 11.74 1.13 0.74
C LEU A 91 10.71 1.80 -0.19
N VAL A 92 11.01 1.91 -1.48
CA VAL A 92 10.08 2.44 -2.49
C VAL A 92 8.82 1.58 -2.55
N LEU A 93 8.95 0.25 -2.58
CA LEU A 93 7.83 -0.67 -2.55
C LEU A 93 6.96 -0.46 -1.30
N VAL A 94 7.58 -0.30 -0.14
CA VAL A 94 6.88 -0.04 1.12
C VAL A 94 6.06 1.26 1.06
N PHE A 95 6.59 2.33 0.46
CA PHE A 95 5.82 3.56 0.25
C PHE A 95 4.57 3.32 -0.59
N TYR A 96 4.72 2.58 -1.69
CA TYR A 96 3.64 2.31 -2.64
C TYR A 96 2.54 1.41 -2.07
N THR A 97 2.92 0.31 -1.46
CA THR A 97 1.95 -0.68 -0.97
C THR A 97 1.35 -0.30 0.38
N GLY A 98 2.02 0.58 1.13
CA GLY A 98 1.66 0.91 2.51
C GLY A 98 1.76 -0.30 3.43
N ALA A 99 2.78 -1.11 3.21
CA ALA A 99 3.15 -2.16 4.14
C ALA A 99 3.65 -1.54 5.46
N ASP A 100 3.25 -2.12 6.60
CA ASP A 100 3.53 -1.57 7.93
C ASP A 100 4.96 -1.90 8.39
N PHE A 101 5.92 -1.14 7.87
CA PHE A 101 7.32 -1.16 8.26
C PHE A 101 7.75 0.19 8.83
N ASP A 102 8.72 0.18 9.75
CA ASP A 102 9.35 1.40 10.23
C ASP A 102 10.26 1.99 9.14
N TRP A 103 9.76 3.02 8.44
CA TRP A 103 10.49 3.67 7.36
C TRP A 103 11.81 4.29 7.82
N LYS A 104 11.88 4.79 9.06
CA LYS A 104 13.11 5.38 9.62
C LYS A 104 14.15 4.31 9.86
N ASP A 105 13.75 3.18 10.45
CA ASP A 105 14.64 2.03 10.61
C ASP A 105 15.14 1.50 9.25
N LEU A 106 14.25 1.35 8.26
CA LEU A 106 14.64 0.95 6.90
C LEU A 106 15.64 1.94 6.29
N TYR A 107 15.37 3.24 6.36
CA TYR A 107 16.19 4.29 5.77
C TYR A 107 17.57 4.44 6.43
N THR A 108 17.62 4.32 7.76
CA THR A 108 18.89 4.41 8.51
C THR A 108 19.85 3.27 8.15
N LYS A 109 19.32 2.09 7.82
CA LYS A 109 20.06 0.90 7.36
C LYS A 109 20.50 0.94 5.89
N LEU A 110 20.10 1.95 5.12
CA LEU A 110 20.55 2.16 3.75
C LEU A 110 22.00 2.64 3.71
N SER A 111 22.76 2.12 2.74
CA SER A 111 24.07 2.68 2.42
C SER A 111 23.93 4.07 1.80
N GLY A 112 25.03 4.82 1.69
CA GLY A 112 25.03 6.12 1.00
C GLY A 112 24.58 5.99 -0.47
N GLU A 113 24.90 4.87 -1.12
CA GLU A 113 24.50 4.63 -2.52
C GLU A 113 23.01 4.29 -2.63
N ASP A 114 22.48 3.45 -1.74
CA ASP A 114 21.04 3.15 -1.70
C ASP A 114 20.21 4.42 -1.44
N ARG A 115 20.70 5.33 -0.58
CA ARG A 115 20.03 6.62 -0.35
C ARG A 115 19.99 7.49 -1.60
N LYS A 116 21.07 7.51 -2.40
CA LYS A 116 21.09 8.22 -3.69
C LYS A 116 20.13 7.59 -4.68
N GLN A 117 19.96 6.27 -4.67
CA GLN A 117 18.97 5.60 -5.52
C GLN A 117 17.54 6.01 -5.12
N VAL A 118 17.21 5.99 -3.82
CA VAL A 118 15.90 6.49 -3.33
C VAL A 118 15.69 7.95 -3.75
N GLN A 119 16.71 8.80 -3.58
CA GLN A 119 16.66 10.19 -4.00
C GLN A 119 16.47 10.34 -5.52
N ALA A 120 17.13 9.52 -6.34
CA ALA A 120 16.99 9.56 -7.79
C ALA A 120 15.59 9.15 -8.26
N VAL A 121 14.95 8.19 -7.57
CA VAL A 121 13.55 7.83 -7.81
C VAL A 121 12.63 8.96 -7.37
N ALA A 122 12.84 9.52 -6.17
CA ALA A 122 12.06 10.65 -5.65
C ALA A 122 12.05 11.85 -6.60
N TYR A 123 13.17 12.18 -7.24
CA TYR A 123 13.19 13.29 -8.22
C TYR A 123 12.40 13.04 -9.51
N LYS A 124 12.05 11.79 -9.80
CA LYS A 124 11.24 11.42 -10.98
C LYS A 124 9.79 11.11 -10.62
N ASP A 125 9.51 10.96 -9.33
CA ASP A 125 8.26 10.42 -8.83
C ASP A 125 7.81 11.19 -7.60
N THR A 126 6.81 12.04 -7.80
CA THR A 126 6.26 12.92 -6.75
C THR A 126 5.68 12.15 -5.58
N PHE A 127 5.16 10.94 -5.80
CA PHE A 127 4.65 10.10 -4.71
C PHE A 127 5.80 9.67 -3.80
N VAL A 128 6.89 9.16 -4.38
CA VAL A 128 8.09 8.78 -3.63
C VAL A 128 8.72 10.00 -2.97
N LEU A 129 8.76 11.16 -3.64
CA LEU A 129 9.26 12.41 -3.07
C LEU A 129 8.52 12.83 -1.80
N THR A 130 7.18 12.86 -1.85
CA THR A 130 6.37 13.30 -0.70
C THR A 130 6.57 12.35 0.49
N ASN A 131 6.59 11.04 0.25
CA ASN A 131 6.86 10.04 1.29
C ASN A 131 8.29 10.15 1.86
N TRP A 132 9.27 10.37 0.99
CA TRP A 132 10.66 10.58 1.40
C TRP A 132 10.83 11.86 2.22
N MET A 133 10.13 12.95 1.88
CA MET A 133 10.11 14.19 2.68
C MET A 133 9.55 13.95 4.07
N VAL A 134 8.43 13.22 4.19
CA VAL A 134 7.84 12.84 5.49
C VAL A 134 8.82 12.01 6.31
N LEU A 135 9.48 11.03 5.69
CA LEU A 135 10.52 10.22 6.31
C LEU A 135 11.68 11.08 6.86
N LEU A 136 12.08 12.12 6.12
CA LEU A 136 13.10 13.08 6.55
C LEU A 136 12.60 14.09 7.60
N GLY A 137 11.33 14.03 8.01
CA GLY A 137 10.74 14.95 8.98
C GLY A 137 10.41 16.33 8.40
N ILE A 138 10.35 16.45 7.07
CA ILE A 138 9.91 17.68 6.40
C ILE A 138 8.38 17.70 6.47
N VAL A 139 7.86 18.75 7.10
CA VAL A 139 6.42 18.94 7.26
C VAL A 139 5.76 19.39 5.96
N HIS A 140 4.54 18.91 5.72
CA HIS A 140 3.73 19.28 4.56
C HIS A 140 2.59 20.22 4.96
N ASP A 141 2.26 21.12 4.03
CA ASP A 141 1.03 21.91 4.10
C ASP A 141 -0.12 21.10 3.50
N ILE A 142 -1.21 20.95 4.27
CA ILE A 142 -2.41 20.24 3.85
C ILE A 142 -3.15 20.92 2.70
N GLY A 143 -2.99 22.24 2.54
CA GLY A 143 -3.55 23.02 1.44
C GLY A 143 -2.80 22.85 0.12
N TYR A 144 -1.60 22.25 0.14
CA TYR A 144 -0.80 22.10 -1.06
C TYR A 144 -1.37 21.03 -2.00
N SER A 145 -1.73 21.43 -3.22
CA SER A 145 -2.45 20.57 -4.18
C SER A 145 -1.72 19.26 -4.50
N VAL A 146 -0.39 19.28 -4.58
CA VAL A 146 0.43 18.09 -4.81
C VAL A 146 0.32 17.13 -3.63
N PHE A 147 0.42 17.60 -2.39
CA PHE A 147 0.26 16.76 -1.21
C PHE A 147 -1.13 16.10 -1.18
N GLN A 148 -2.18 16.86 -1.49
CA GLN A 148 -3.54 16.31 -1.58
C GLN A 148 -3.68 15.25 -2.68
N GLN A 149 -2.99 15.41 -3.82
CA GLN A 149 -2.94 14.38 -4.86
C GLN A 149 -2.26 13.11 -4.36
N GLU A 150 -1.14 13.20 -3.64
CA GLU A 150 -0.45 12.03 -3.11
C GLU A 150 -1.26 11.32 -2.01
N VAL A 151 -2.00 12.06 -1.18
CA VAL A 151 -2.97 11.49 -0.24
C VAL A 151 -4.06 10.70 -0.98
N ARG A 152 -4.60 11.25 -2.09
CA ARG A 152 -5.59 10.54 -2.91
C ARG A 152 -5.01 9.27 -3.52
N LYS A 153 -3.77 9.29 -4.01
CA LYS A 153 -3.09 8.07 -4.49
C LYS A 153 -2.97 7.02 -3.40
N CYS A 154 -2.64 7.38 -2.16
CA CYS A 154 -2.63 6.40 -1.07
C CYS A 154 -4.00 5.75 -0.84
N VAL A 155 -5.09 6.51 -1.00
CA VAL A 155 -6.45 5.96 -0.88
C VAL A 155 -6.76 5.03 -2.05
N GLU A 156 -6.44 5.42 -3.28
CA GLU A 156 -6.57 4.56 -4.47
C GLU A 156 -5.78 3.27 -4.28
N PHE A 157 -4.52 3.35 -3.90
CA PHE A 157 -3.64 2.20 -3.68
C PHE A 157 -4.09 1.31 -2.51
N GLY A 158 -4.93 1.82 -1.60
CA GLY A 158 -5.24 1.14 -0.34
C GLY A 158 -4.08 1.14 0.67
N ALA A 159 -3.05 1.95 0.43
CA ALA A 159 -1.81 2.06 1.20
C ALA A 159 -2.04 2.76 2.55
N THR A 160 -2.75 2.08 3.45
CA THR A 160 -3.25 2.67 4.71
C THR A 160 -2.13 3.16 5.62
N ALA A 161 -1.03 2.39 5.75
CA ALA A 161 0.09 2.79 6.60
C ALA A 161 0.83 4.01 6.02
N THR A 162 1.05 4.05 4.70
CA THR A 162 1.60 5.22 4.00
C THR A 162 0.74 6.45 4.21
N LEU A 163 -0.57 6.31 4.03
CA LEU A 163 -1.51 7.40 4.27
C LEU A 163 -1.39 7.94 5.70
N LEU A 164 -1.33 7.06 6.70
CA LEU A 164 -1.17 7.46 8.09
C LEU A 164 0.11 8.29 8.31
N GLN A 165 1.22 7.87 7.72
CA GLN A 165 2.49 8.61 7.82
C GLN A 165 2.40 9.97 7.13
N LEU A 166 1.80 10.03 5.93
CA LEU A 166 1.60 11.30 5.22
C LEU A 166 0.78 12.29 6.05
N LEU A 167 -0.35 11.85 6.62
CA LEU A 167 -1.21 12.71 7.43
C LEU A 167 -0.51 13.18 8.71
N LYS A 168 0.30 12.32 9.35
CA LYS A 168 1.13 12.70 10.51
C LYS A 168 2.26 13.67 10.15
N GLY A 169 2.67 13.70 8.88
CA GLY A 169 3.65 14.64 8.35
C GLY A 169 3.10 16.04 8.10
N VAL A 170 1.80 16.28 8.31
CA VAL A 170 1.21 17.62 8.13
C VAL A 170 1.61 18.53 9.29
N GLY A 171 2.16 19.70 8.96
CA GLY A 171 2.47 20.75 9.95
C GLY A 171 1.27 21.68 10.13
N ASN A 172 0.86 21.91 11.38
CA ASN A 172 -0.20 22.87 11.77
C ASN A 172 -1.44 22.82 10.85
N PRO A 173 -2.15 21.68 10.78
CA PRO A 173 -3.32 21.57 9.91
C PRO A 173 -4.37 22.62 10.27
N SER A 174 -5.01 23.24 9.27
CA SER A 174 -6.22 24.03 9.48
C SER A 174 -7.45 23.12 9.37
N LYS A 175 -8.55 23.50 10.06
CA LYS A 175 -9.81 22.77 9.99
C LYS A 175 -10.34 22.71 8.55
N GLU A 176 -10.34 23.84 7.87
CA GLU A 176 -10.76 23.99 6.48
C GLU A 176 -9.94 23.10 5.54
N GLY A 177 -8.62 23.08 5.72
CA GLY A 177 -7.72 22.25 4.92
C GLY A 177 -7.97 20.74 5.11
N VAL A 178 -8.23 20.28 6.34
CA VAL A 178 -8.60 18.88 6.61
C VAL A 178 -9.95 18.54 5.99
N GLU A 179 -10.94 19.42 6.12
CA GLU A 179 -12.26 19.21 5.53
C GLU A 179 -12.20 19.14 4.01
N ASP A 180 -11.45 20.03 3.37
CA ASP A 180 -11.30 20.05 1.91
C ASP A 180 -10.55 18.83 1.40
N LEU A 181 -9.48 18.41 2.09
CA LEU A 181 -8.79 17.17 1.78
C LEU A 181 -9.74 15.97 1.87
N PHE A 182 -10.52 15.88 2.94
CA PHE A 182 -11.46 14.77 3.15
C PHE A 182 -12.58 14.76 2.10
N LYS A 183 -13.15 15.93 1.76
CA LYS A 183 -14.16 16.09 0.69
C LYS A 183 -13.60 15.70 -0.68
N SER A 184 -12.31 15.90 -0.90
CA SER A 184 -11.66 15.58 -2.18
C SER A 184 -11.48 14.07 -2.41
N ILE A 185 -11.69 13.23 -1.38
CA ILE A 185 -11.56 11.78 -1.48
C ILE A 185 -12.92 11.17 -1.92
N PRO A 186 -12.99 10.47 -3.05
CA PRO A 186 -14.23 9.88 -3.52
C PRO A 186 -14.68 8.73 -2.59
N LYS A 187 -15.92 8.83 -2.08
CA LYS A 187 -16.59 7.80 -1.26
C LYS A 187 -15.72 7.28 -0.10
N PRO A 188 -15.42 8.11 0.91
CA PRO A 188 -14.56 7.71 2.02
C PRO A 188 -15.17 6.53 2.79
N SER A 189 -14.37 5.47 2.96
CA SER A 189 -14.79 4.30 3.74
C SER A 189 -14.81 4.62 5.24
N LYS A 190 -15.57 3.85 6.03
CA LYS A 190 -15.56 3.99 7.51
C LYS A 190 -14.14 3.85 8.10
N LYS A 191 -13.29 3.01 7.51
CA LYS A 191 -11.89 2.84 7.93
C LYS A 191 -11.10 4.13 7.71
N LEU A 192 -11.28 4.75 6.55
CA LEU A 192 -10.64 6.01 6.20
C LEU A 192 -11.10 7.15 7.11
N THR A 193 -12.41 7.27 7.36
CA THR A 193 -12.95 8.28 8.30
C THR A 193 -12.33 8.16 9.69
N ARG A 194 -12.21 6.93 10.21
CA ARG A 194 -11.56 6.67 11.50
C ARG A 194 -10.09 7.03 11.48
N LEU A 195 -9.39 6.76 10.38
CA LEU A 195 -7.98 7.14 10.22
C LEU A 195 -7.80 8.66 10.30
N PHE A 196 -8.59 9.41 9.53
CA PHE A 196 -8.57 10.88 9.57
C PHE A 196 -8.87 11.41 10.97
N ALA A 197 -9.93 10.92 11.63
CA ALA A 197 -10.28 11.33 12.98
C ALA A 197 -9.20 11.00 14.03
N SER A 198 -8.40 9.96 13.80
CA SER A 198 -7.29 9.58 14.70
C SER A 198 -6.07 10.49 14.57
N VAL A 199 -5.86 11.08 13.39
CA VAL A 199 -4.73 12.01 13.15
C VAL A 199 -5.15 13.45 13.41
N PHE A 200 -6.40 13.78 13.09
CA PHE A 200 -6.97 15.11 13.21
C PHE A 200 -8.21 15.11 14.11
N PRO A 201 -8.04 14.96 15.44
CA PRO A 201 -9.18 14.97 16.36
C PRO A 201 -9.83 16.35 16.38
N SER A 202 -11.17 16.41 16.40
CA SER A 202 -11.92 17.68 16.37
C SER A 202 -11.48 18.68 17.46
N SER A 203 -11.07 18.18 18.63
CA SER A 203 -10.58 18.98 19.76
C SER A 203 -9.29 19.75 19.47
N GLN A 204 -8.57 19.45 18.39
CA GLN A 204 -7.36 20.20 18.01
C GLN A 204 -7.69 21.54 17.32
N PHE A 205 -8.95 21.74 16.94
CA PHE A 205 -9.44 22.91 16.20
C PHE A 205 -10.38 23.80 17.03
N GLU A 206 -10.52 23.51 18.32
CA GLU A 206 -11.27 24.29 19.31
C GLU A 206 -10.34 25.27 20.03
#